data_AF-A0A7V3NDV5-F1
#
_entry.id   AF-A0A7V3NDV5-F1
#
_cell.length_a   1.000
_cell.length_b   1.000
_cell.length_c   1.000
_cell.angle_alpha   90.00
_cell.angle_beta   90.00
_cell.angle_gamma   90.00
#
_symmetry.space_group_name_H-M   'P 1'
#
loop_
_entity.id
_entity.type
_entity.pdbx_description
1 polymer ?
#
loop_
_entity_poly.entity_id
_entity_poly.type
_entity_poly.pdbx_seq_one_letter_code
_entity_poly.pdbx_strand_id
1 'polypeptide(L)'
;MHQQTSLPESLVSERSRRTALGVVFATVCVDLLGFGLVMPLLPVYGKELLAGYSASSAGWILALLMVSFSVMQFLFAPLWGRISDHVGRRPVLLASLAASALCYWLFGLASEWGSLGWMFAARIGAGIASA
;
A
#
# COMPACT_ATOMS: atom_id res chain seq x y z
N MET A 1 -16.72 22.75 46.85
CA MET A 1 -17.55 21.84 46.05
C MET A 1 -17.28 22.09 44.56
N HIS A 2 -16.17 21.57 44.03
CA HIS A 2 -15.80 21.68 42.61
C HIS A 2 -16.27 20.41 41.88
N GLN A 3 -17.35 20.54 41.12
CA GLN A 3 -17.93 19.48 40.31
C GLN A 3 -17.08 19.31 39.05
N GLN A 4 -16.26 18.26 39.01
CA GLN A 4 -15.55 17.84 37.81
C GLN A 4 -16.58 17.36 36.79
N THR A 5 -16.74 18.10 35.70
CA THR A 5 -17.49 17.69 34.51
C THR A 5 -16.69 16.61 33.77
N SER A 6 -16.75 15.38 34.24
CA SER A 6 -16.28 14.21 33.50
C SER A 6 -17.15 14.05 32.25
N LEU A 7 -16.58 14.32 31.07
CA LEU A 7 -17.26 14.07 29.80
C LEU A 7 -17.67 12.59 29.72
N PRO A 8 -18.86 12.25 29.19
CA PRO A 8 -19.32 10.87 29.09
C PRO A 8 -18.37 10.05 28.18
N GLU A 9 -17.80 8.96 28.72
CA GLU A 9 -16.84 8.09 28.03
C GLU A 9 -17.36 7.55 26.68
N SER A 10 -18.67 7.49 26.49
CA SER A 10 -19.32 7.02 25.26
C SER A 10 -19.01 7.90 24.03
N LEU A 11 -18.79 9.21 24.19
CA LEU A 11 -18.51 10.11 23.06
C LEU A 11 -17.07 10.04 22.57
N VAL A 12 -16.14 9.63 23.43
CA VAL A 12 -14.71 9.46 23.09
C VAL A 12 -14.52 8.21 22.23
N SER A 13 -15.27 7.14 22.53
CA SER A 13 -15.30 5.88 21.76
C SER A 13 -15.81 6.07 20.32
N GLU A 14 -16.93 6.77 20.15
CA GLU A 14 -17.54 7.05 18.83
C GLU A 14 -16.58 7.81 17.90
N ARG A 15 -15.92 8.86 18.40
CA ARG A 15 -15.02 9.71 17.60
C ARG A 15 -13.75 8.98 17.17
N SER A 16 -13.18 8.15 18.05
CA SER A 16 -12.00 7.33 17.74
C SER A 16 -12.30 6.27 16.68
N ARG A 17 -13.46 5.59 16.78
CA ARG A 17 -13.93 4.60 15.80
C ARG A 17 -14.14 5.19 14.40
N ARG A 18 -14.79 6.37 14.31
CA ARG A 18 -15.00 7.06 13.01
C ARG A 18 -13.68 7.46 12.36
N THR A 19 -12.71 7.93 13.15
CA THR A 19 -11.39 8.30 12.62
C THR A 19 -10.64 7.07 12.12
N ALA A 20 -10.65 5.97 12.88
CA ALA A 20 -10.00 4.72 12.48
C ALA A 20 -10.60 4.16 11.18
N LEU A 21 -11.93 4.17 11.05
CA LEU A 21 -12.62 3.76 9.82
C LEU A 21 -12.25 4.66 8.63
N GLY A 22 -12.20 5.98 8.84
CA GLY A 22 -11.82 6.93 7.79
C GLY A 22 -10.39 6.71 7.29
N VAL A 23 -9.45 6.40 8.18
CA VAL A 23 -8.07 6.13 7.80
C VAL A 23 -7.94 4.79 7.05
N VAL A 24 -8.56 3.72 7.55
CA VAL A 24 -8.58 2.42 6.84
C VAL A 24 -9.20 2.58 5.44
N PHE A 25 -10.30 3.32 5.35
CA PHE A 25 -10.93 3.64 4.07
C PHE A 25 -9.98 4.39 3.14
N ALA A 26 -9.28 5.41 3.63
CA ALA A 26 -8.31 6.16 2.84
C ALA A 26 -7.15 5.27 2.35
N THR A 27 -6.59 4.41 3.21
CA THR A 27 -5.54 3.45 2.82
C THR A 27 -6.01 2.53 1.70
N VAL A 28 -7.17 1.90 1.88
CA VAL A 28 -7.76 1.01 0.88
C VAL A 28 -8.06 1.77 -0.42
N CYS A 29 -8.57 3.01 -0.34
CA CYS A 29 -8.80 3.84 -1.53
C CYS A 29 -7.50 4.14 -2.28
N VAL A 30 -6.43 4.52 -1.59
CA VAL A 30 -5.11 4.77 -2.21
C VAL A 30 -4.57 3.50 -2.86
N ASP A 31 -4.69 2.35 -2.20
CA ASP A 31 -4.24 1.07 -2.74
C ASP A 31 -5.04 0.66 -3.98
N LEU A 32 -6.37 0.84 -3.97
CA LEU A 32 -7.22 0.56 -5.13
C LEU A 32 -6.91 1.50 -6.30
N LEU A 33 -6.68 2.79 -6.02
CA LEU A 33 -6.29 3.76 -7.04
C LEU A 33 -4.92 3.43 -7.61
N GLY A 34 -3.94 3.13 -6.76
CA GLY A 34 -2.59 2.73 -7.18
C GLY A 34 -2.62 1.46 -8.01
N PHE A 35 -3.29 0.42 -7.55
CA PHE A 35 -3.45 -0.83 -8.29
C PHE A 35 -4.20 -0.63 -9.61
N GLY A 36 -5.29 0.15 -9.59
CA GLY A 36 -6.11 0.45 -10.77
C GLY A 36 -5.39 1.31 -11.81
N LEU A 37 -4.48 2.20 -11.39
CA LEU A 37 -3.65 2.98 -12.31
C LEU A 37 -2.50 2.15 -12.88
N VAL A 38 -1.91 1.29 -12.05
CA VAL A 38 -0.77 0.42 -12.41
C VAL A 38 -1.20 -0.68 -13.38
N MET A 39 -2.36 -1.33 -13.17
CA MET A 39 -2.90 -2.40 -14.03
C MET A 39 -2.87 -2.10 -15.54
N PRO A 40 -3.43 -0.96 -16.03
CA PRO A 40 -3.40 -0.59 -17.45
C PRO A 40 -2.06 0.04 -17.88
N LEU A 41 -1.30 0.66 -16.97
CA LEU A 41 0.00 1.24 -17.27
C LEU A 41 1.04 0.17 -17.63
N LEU A 42 1.05 -0.94 -16.89
CA LEU A 42 1.99 -2.05 -17.09
C LEU A 42 2.00 -2.61 -18.52
N PRO A 43 0.86 -2.95 -19.16
CA PRO A 43 0.85 -3.44 -20.54
C PRO A 43 1.15 -2.35 -21.56
N VAL A 44 0.91 -1.06 -21.25
CA VAL A 44 1.27 0.06 -22.13
C VAL A 44 2.79 0.26 -22.14
N TYR A 45 3.42 0.40 -20.98
CA TYR A 45 4.87 0.46 -20.85
C TYR A 45 5.55 -0.85 -21.23
N GLY A 46 4.90 -1.98 -20.95
CA GLY A 46 5.40 -3.29 -21.27
C GLY A 46 5.56 -3.52 -22.77
N LYS A 47 4.79 -2.86 -23.62
CA LYS A 47 4.99 -2.95 -25.08
C LYS A 47 6.30 -2.30 -25.54
N GLU A 48 6.73 -1.23 -24.88
CA GLU A 48 8.01 -0.57 -25.20
C GLU A 48 9.19 -1.24 -24.46
N LEU A 49 9.05 -1.54 -23.16
CA LEU A 49 10.11 -2.19 -22.37
C LEU A 49 10.33 -3.67 -22.75
N LEU A 50 9.27 -4.39 -23.16
CA LEU A 50 9.32 -5.80 -23.53
C LEU A 50 9.19 -6.01 -25.04
N ALA A 51 9.42 -4.97 -25.86
CA ALA A 51 9.51 -5.08 -27.32
C ALA A 51 10.55 -6.13 -27.79
N GLY A 52 11.57 -6.41 -26.96
CA GLY A 52 12.58 -7.44 -27.20
C GLY A 52 12.26 -8.83 -26.63
N TYR A 53 11.17 -9.00 -25.88
CA TYR A 53 10.78 -10.25 -25.24
C TYR A 53 9.54 -10.86 -25.92
N SER A 54 9.46 -12.20 -25.94
CA SER A 54 8.29 -12.89 -26.46
C SER A 54 7.05 -12.58 -25.60
N ALA A 55 5.86 -12.53 -26.21
CA ALA A 55 4.60 -12.23 -25.51
C ALA A 55 4.35 -13.13 -24.29
N SER A 56 4.83 -14.37 -24.34
CA SER A 56 4.77 -15.31 -23.22
C SER A 56 5.66 -14.89 -22.04
N SER A 57 6.91 -14.51 -22.28
CA SER A 57 7.83 -14.02 -21.23
C SER A 57 7.35 -12.72 -20.59
N ALA A 58 6.72 -11.84 -21.38
CA ALA A 58 6.18 -10.59 -20.87
C ALA A 58 5.02 -10.81 -19.89
N GLY A 59 4.12 -11.75 -20.22
CA GLY A 59 3.04 -12.16 -19.32
C GLY A 59 3.56 -12.72 -17.98
N TRP A 60 4.61 -13.56 -18.02
CA TRP A 60 5.21 -14.13 -16.81
C TRP A 60 5.85 -13.07 -15.90
N ILE A 61 6.56 -12.10 -16.47
CA ILE A 61 7.17 -11.00 -15.69
C ILE A 61 6.08 -10.18 -14.99
N LEU A 62 5.00 -9.85 -15.71
CA LEU A 62 3.86 -9.12 -15.15
C LEU A 62 3.19 -9.90 -14.01
N ALA A 63 2.98 -11.20 -14.22
CA ALA A 63 2.41 -12.08 -13.22
C ALA A 63 3.30 -12.15 -11.97
N LEU A 64 4.61 -12.31 -12.13
CA LEU A 64 5.57 -12.32 -11.02
C LEU A 64 5.58 -10.99 -10.25
N LEU A 65 5.48 -9.87 -10.97
CA LEU A 65 5.41 -8.54 -10.36
C LEU A 65 4.15 -8.39 -9.48
N MET A 66 3.00 -8.89 -9.95
CA MET A 66 1.76 -8.91 -9.18
C MET A 66 1.84 -9.86 -7.98
N VAL A 67 2.32 -11.08 -8.20
CA VAL A 67 2.46 -12.10 -7.15
C VAL A 67 3.42 -11.63 -6.06
N SER A 68 4.53 -10.97 -6.40
CA SER A 68 5.48 -10.47 -5.41
C SER A 68 4.85 -9.50 -4.41
N PHE A 69 3.93 -8.65 -4.86
CA PHE A 69 3.20 -7.72 -3.99
C PHE A 69 2.30 -8.48 -3.02
N SER A 70 1.47 -9.40 -3.53
CA SER A 70 0.55 -10.18 -2.69
C SER A 70 1.27 -11.12 -1.72
N VAL A 71 2.40 -11.71 -2.13
CA VAL A 71 3.23 -12.55 -1.25
C VAL A 71 3.81 -11.74 -0.11
N MET A 72 4.35 -10.55 -0.40
CA MET A 72 4.88 -9.66 0.64
C MET A 72 3.78 -9.17 1.56
N GLN A 73 2.62 -8.78 1.02
CA GLN A 73 1.48 -8.36 1.82
C GLN A 73 1.00 -9.49 2.75
N PHE A 74 0.95 -10.73 2.26
CA PHE A 74 0.57 -11.89 3.07
C PHE A 74 1.56 -12.19 4.21
N LEU A 75 2.87 -12.07 3.94
CA LEU A 75 3.91 -12.32 4.94
C LEU A 75 3.99 -11.20 5.99
N PHE A 76 3.79 -9.96 5.57
CA PHE A 76 3.94 -8.79 6.45
C PHE A 76 2.65 -8.38 7.17
N ALA A 77 1.47 -8.88 6.74
CA ALA A 77 0.20 -8.59 7.39
C ALA A 77 0.18 -8.96 8.90
N PRO A 78 0.61 -10.17 9.33
CA PRO A 78 0.67 -10.48 10.76
C PRO A 78 1.74 -9.67 11.52
N LEU A 79 2.80 -9.24 10.84
CA LEU A 79 3.88 -8.45 11.43
C LEU A 79 3.39 -7.02 11.75
N TRP A 80 2.75 -6.38 10.79
CA TRP A 80 2.16 -5.05 10.97
C TRP A 80 0.96 -5.04 11.91
N GLY A 81 0.16 -6.11 11.93
CA GLY A 81 -0.89 -6.29 12.94
C GLY A 81 -0.36 -6.21 14.37
N ARG A 82 0.73 -6.94 14.66
CA ARG A 82 1.37 -6.92 16.00
C ARG A 82 1.98 -5.56 16.36
N ILE A 83 2.58 -4.88 15.38
CA ILE A 83 3.18 -3.54 15.58
C ILE A 83 2.08 -2.49 15.81
N SER A 84 0.97 -2.57 15.07
CA SER A 84 -0.21 -1.71 15.24
C SER A 84 -0.79 -1.81 16.65
N ASP A 85 -0.86 -3.03 17.20
CA ASP A 85 -1.42 -3.26 18.52
C ASP A 85 -0.54 -2.71 19.65
N HIS A 86 0.78 -2.59 19.44
CA HIS A 86 1.72 -2.05 20.43
C HIS A 86 1.94 -0.53 20.33
N VAL A 87 2.03 0.03 19.13
CA VAL A 87 2.35 1.45 18.90
C VAL A 87 1.07 2.31 18.85
N GLY A 88 -0.08 1.68 18.67
CA GLY A 88 -1.37 2.32 18.49
C GLY A 88 -1.74 2.46 17.01
N ARG A 89 -3.01 2.24 16.70
CA ARG A 89 -3.54 2.17 15.32
C ARG A 89 -3.28 3.41 14.46
N ARG A 90 -3.36 4.63 15.02
CA ARG A 90 -3.27 5.87 14.23
C ARG A 90 -1.89 6.14 13.59
N PRO A 91 -0.77 6.13 14.33
CA PRO A 91 0.55 6.39 13.73
C PRO A 91 0.97 5.32 12.73
N VAL A 92 0.64 4.05 13.00
CA VAL A 92 0.96 2.93 12.10
C VAL A 92 0.25 3.07 10.75
N LEU A 93 -1.04 3.42 10.77
CA LEU A 93 -1.80 3.63 9.54
C LEU A 93 -1.34 4.85 8.72
N LEU A 94 -0.88 5.92 9.37
CA LEU A 94 -0.32 7.08 8.66
C LEU A 94 1.05 6.77 8.06
N ALA A 95 1.87 5.98 8.78
CA ALA A 95 3.17 5.55 8.30
C ALA A 95 3.04 4.61 7.09
N SER A 96 2.10 3.66 7.12
CA SER A 96 1.80 2.81 5.97
C SER A 96 1.28 3.62 4.79
N LEU A 97 0.37 4.57 5.01
CA LEU A 97 -0.11 5.45 3.94
C LEU A 97 1.02 6.22 3.25
N ALA A 98 1.92 6.81 4.05
CA ALA A 98 3.07 7.55 3.54
C ALA A 98 4.07 6.64 2.81
N ALA A 99 4.35 5.46 3.36
CA ALA A 99 5.23 4.48 2.74
C ALA A 99 4.64 3.93 1.43
N SER A 100 3.35 3.61 1.37
CA SER A 100 2.66 3.20 0.14
C SER A 100 2.70 4.30 -0.91
N ALA A 101 2.42 5.55 -0.54
CA ALA A 101 2.51 6.68 -1.47
C ALA A 101 3.92 6.84 -2.04
N LEU A 102 4.95 6.73 -1.20
CA LEU A 102 6.34 6.80 -1.64
C LEU A 102 6.71 5.65 -2.59
N CYS A 103 6.25 4.43 -2.29
CA CYS A 103 6.51 3.25 -3.12
C CYS A 103 5.80 3.34 -4.47
N TYR A 104 4.57 3.88 -4.53
CA TYR A 104 3.90 4.12 -5.81
C TYR A 104 4.58 5.22 -6.63
N TRP A 105 5.12 6.25 -5.97
CA TRP A 105 5.88 7.29 -6.65
C TRP A 105 7.19 6.77 -7.23
N LEU A 106 7.92 5.95 -6.45
CA LEU A 106 9.10 5.22 -6.91
C LEU A 106 8.77 4.25 -8.05
N PHE A 107 7.61 3.60 -8.01
CA PHE A 107 7.16 2.71 -9.08
C PHE A 107 6.94 3.47 -10.40
N GLY A 108 6.34 4.66 -10.33
CA GLY A 108 6.16 5.54 -11.49
C GLY A 108 7.50 5.96 -12.10
N LEU A 109 8.44 6.42 -11.25
CA LEU A 109 9.80 6.78 -11.69
C LEU A 109 10.53 5.59 -12.30
N ALA A 110 10.45 4.41 -11.68
CA ALA A 110 11.07 3.18 -12.19
C ALA A 110 10.50 2.77 -13.56
N SER A 111 9.20 3.02 -13.77
CA SER A 111 8.53 2.78 -15.05
C SER A 111 9.05 3.69 -16.15
N GLU A 112 9.31 4.97 -15.85
CA GLU A 112 9.92 5.89 -16.82
C GLU A 112 11.39 5.57 -17.12
N TRP A 113 12.14 5.09 -16.11
CA TRP A 113 13.56 4.76 -16.25
C TRP A 113 13.80 3.43 -16.97
N GLY A 114 12.75 2.67 -17.30
CA GLY A 114 12.88 1.41 -18.03
C GLY A 114 13.49 0.25 -17.22
N SER A 115 13.56 0.37 -15.89
CA SER A 115 14.29 -0.59 -15.04
C SER A 115 13.35 -1.57 -14.33
N LEU A 116 13.25 -2.80 -14.85
CA LEU A 116 12.45 -3.86 -14.25
C LEU A 116 12.84 -4.13 -12.78
N GLY A 117 14.14 -4.07 -12.45
CA GLY A 117 14.63 -4.31 -11.09
C GLY A 117 14.06 -3.32 -10.08
N TRP A 118 14.00 -2.03 -10.45
CA TRP A 118 13.42 -1.00 -9.59
C TRP A 118 11.89 -1.11 -9.48
N MET A 119 11.21 -1.58 -10.52
CA MET A 119 9.77 -1.87 -10.46
C MET A 119 9.46 -3.00 -9.47
N PHE A 120 10.28 -4.05 -9.43
CA PHE A 120 10.17 -5.12 -8.42
C PHE A 120 10.45 -4.59 -7.00
N ALA A 121 11.51 -3.81 -6.82
CA ALA A 121 11.85 -3.23 -5.51
C ALA A 121 10.73 -2.32 -4.97
N ALA A 122 10.17 -1.46 -5.83
CA ALA A 122 9.06 -0.58 -5.48
C ALA A 122 7.78 -1.39 -5.14
N ARG A 123 7.52 -2.51 -5.84
CA ARG A 123 6.37 -3.38 -5.54
C ARG A 123 6.51 -4.16 -4.24
N ILE A 124 7.71 -4.66 -3.95
CA ILE A 124 7.99 -5.32 -2.68
C ILE A 124 7.83 -4.31 -1.53
N GLY A 125 8.40 -3.11 -1.68
CA GLY A 125 8.24 -2.02 -0.71
C GLY A 125 6.77 -1.64 -0.48
N ALA A 126 6.00 -1.50 -1.56
CA ALA A 126 4.57 -1.22 -1.48
C ALA A 126 3.81 -2.33 -0.73
N GLY A 127 4.10 -3.60 -1.04
CA GLY A 127 3.45 -4.75 -0.39
C GLY A 127 3.79 -4.88 1.09
N ILE A 128 4.99 -4.51 1.49
CA ILE A 128 5.38 -4.44 2.91
C ILE A 128 4.68 -3.27 3.61
N ALA A 129 4.56 -2.12 2.94
CA ALA A 129 3.95 -0.93 3.50
C ALA A 129 2.42 -1.05 3.64
N SER A 130 1.76 -1.75 2.72
CA SER A 130 0.30 -1.88 2.66
C SER A 130 -0.25 -3.13 3.37
N ALA A 131 0.59 -3.86 4.12
CA ALA A 131 0.20 -5.07 4.84
C ALA A 131 -0.39 -4.77 6.22
#